data_AF-R9IRC1-F1
#
_entry.id   AF-R9IRC1-F1
#
_cell.length_a   1.000
_cell.length_b   1.000
_cell.length_c   1.000
_cell.angle_alpha   90.00
_cell.angle_beta   90.00
_cell.angle_gamma   90.00
#
_symmetry.space_group_name_H-M   'P 1'
#
loop_
_entity.id
_entity.type
_entity.pdbx_description
1 polymer ?
#
loop_
_entity_poly.entity_id
_entity_poly.type
_entity_poly.pdbx_seq_one_letter_code
_entity_poly.pdbx_strand_id
1 'polypeptide(L)'
;MQITDVRIRKVEKEGKMRAVVSITIDEEFVVHDIKVIEGEKGLFIAMPSRKAADGEYRDIAHPINSQTREVIQSIILDKYRMETETAEE
;
A
#
# COMPACT_ATOMS: atom_id res chain seq x y z
N MET A 1 0.93 0.99 -17.84
CA MET A 1 1.28 1.02 -16.42
C MET A 1 0.92 -0.30 -15.77
N GLN A 2 1.94 -1.06 -15.41
CA GLN A 2 1.87 -2.34 -14.70
C GLN A 2 2.68 -2.23 -13.40
N ILE A 3 2.19 -2.88 -12.35
CA ILE A 3 2.97 -3.06 -11.12
C ILE A 3 3.82 -4.31 -11.30
N THR A 4 5.13 -4.14 -11.40
CA THR A 4 6.07 -5.21 -11.78
C THR A 4 6.80 -5.82 -10.58
N ASP A 5 6.89 -5.10 -9.47
CA ASP A 5 7.38 -5.63 -8.19
C ASP A 5 6.58 -5.06 -7.01
N VAL A 6 6.41 -5.85 -5.96
CA VAL A 6 5.77 -5.45 -4.70
C VAL A 6 6.60 -5.99 -3.55
N ARG A 7 7.13 -5.07 -2.74
CA ARG A 7 7.91 -5.39 -1.54
C ARG A 7 7.13 -5.00 -0.31
N ILE A 8 6.89 -5.98 0.56
CA ILE A 8 6.09 -5.81 1.77
C ILE A 8 7.01 -5.94 2.98
N ARG A 9 6.90 -4.97 3.89
CA ARG A 9 7.49 -5.03 5.21
C ARG A 9 6.37 -5.00 6.24
N LYS A 10 6.08 -6.18 6.82
CA LYS A 10 5.06 -6.32 7.86
C LYS A 10 5.45 -5.53 9.11
N VAL A 11 4.44 -5.10 9.85
CA VAL A 11 4.58 -4.36 11.09
C VAL A 11 3.90 -5.14 12.20
N GLU A 12 4.68 -5.63 13.16
CA GLU A 12 4.21 -6.47 14.28
C GLU A 12 3.54 -5.67 15.41
N LYS A 13 3.44 -4.34 15.30
CA LYS A 13 2.99 -3.47 16.39
C LYS A 13 1.47 -3.27 16.42
N GLU A 14 0.95 -2.98 17.62
CA GLU A 14 -0.44 -2.58 17.86
C GLU A 14 -0.84 -1.34 17.04
N GLY A 15 -2.03 -1.39 16.46
CA GLY A 15 -2.62 -0.32 15.66
C GLY A 15 -3.28 -0.82 14.39
N LYS A 16 -3.82 0.11 13.60
CA LYS A 16 -4.49 -0.20 12.33
C LYS A 16 -3.53 -0.50 11.18
N MET A 17 -2.25 -0.16 11.30
CA MET A 17 -1.27 -0.36 10.22
C MET A 17 -0.67 -1.76 10.29
N ARG A 18 -0.74 -2.51 9.19
CA ARG A 18 -0.31 -3.90 9.11
C ARG A 18 0.98 -4.11 8.34
N ALA A 19 1.24 -3.26 7.33
CA ALA A 19 2.47 -3.30 6.57
C ALA A 19 2.80 -1.94 5.96
N VAL A 20 4.09 -1.77 5.64
CA VAL A 20 4.60 -0.75 4.73
C VAL A 20 5.02 -1.43 3.44
N VAL A 21 4.65 -0.86 2.31
CA VAL A 21 4.77 -1.45 0.97
C VAL A 21 5.50 -0.48 0.06
N SER A 22 6.34 -1.04 -0.80
CA SER A 22 6.89 -0.34 -1.97
C SER A 22 6.48 -1.08 -3.23
N ILE A 23 6.10 -0.35 -4.27
CA ILE A 23 5.76 -0.91 -5.58
C ILE A 23 6.72 -0.38 -6.64
N THR A 24 7.08 -1.24 -7.59
CA THR A 24 7.77 -0.85 -8.83
C THR A 24 6.76 -0.84 -9.96
N ILE A 25 6.77 0.23 -10.74
CA ILE A 25 5.89 0.48 -11.88
C ILE A 25 6.72 0.36 -13.15
N ASP A 26 6.26 -0.48 -14.07
CA ASP A 26 6.87 -0.71 -15.39
C ASP A 26 8.39 -1.01 -15.33
N GLU A 27 8.89 -1.58 -14.23
CA GLU A 27 10.34 -1.81 -13.95
C GLU A 27 11.20 -0.53 -13.90
N GLU A 28 10.58 0.64 -13.91
CA GLU A 28 11.26 1.92 -14.12
C GLU A 28 11.12 2.88 -12.95
N PHE A 29 10.00 2.82 -12.21
CA PHE A 29 9.69 3.81 -11.18
C PHE A 29 9.22 3.16 -9.89
N VAL A 30 9.75 3.60 -8.75
CA VAL A 30 9.39 3.05 -7.44
C VAL A 30 8.62 4.06 -6.61
N VAL A 31 7.50 3.61 -6.03
CA VAL A 31 6.75 4.35 -5.02
C VAL A 31 6.91 3.65 -3.68
N HIS A 32 7.50 4.35 -2.72
CA HIS A 32 7.69 3.89 -1.35
C HIS A 32 6.58 4.39 -0.42
N ASP A 33 6.52 3.83 0.80
CA ASP A 33 5.65 4.27 1.90
C ASP A 33 4.15 4.17 1.65
N ILE A 34 3.71 3.23 0.80
CA ILE A 34 2.31 2.80 0.76
C ILE A 34 2.04 1.97 2.02
N LYS A 35 0.87 2.10 2.63
CA LYS A 35 0.54 1.40 3.87
C LYS A 35 -0.64 0.46 3.65
N VAL A 36 -0.56 -0.75 4.19
CA VAL A 36 -1.73 -1.62 4.36
C VAL A 36 -2.35 -1.31 5.72
N ILE A 37 -3.62 -0.91 5.71
CA ILE A 37 -4.36 -0.48 6.90
C ILE A 37 -5.58 -1.37 7.08
N GLU A 38 -5.84 -1.79 8.31
CA GLU A 38 -7.07 -2.44 8.73
C GLU A 38 -8.09 -1.40 9.19
N GLY A 39 -9.16 -1.25 8.40
CA GLY A 39 -10.33 -0.47 8.73
C GLY A 39 -11.51 -1.34 9.16
N GLU A 40 -12.63 -0.71 9.49
CA GLU A 40 -13.85 -1.40 9.92
C GLU A 40 -14.45 -2.31 8.83
N LYS A 41 -14.21 -1.98 7.55
CA LYS A 41 -14.68 -2.75 6.39
C LYS A 41 -13.60 -3.71 5.83
N GLY A 42 -12.52 -3.92 6.57
CA GLY A 42 -11.40 -4.76 6.17
C GLY A 42 -10.16 -3.98 5.74
N LEU A 43 -9.24 -4.69 5.09
CA LEU A 43 -7.95 -4.16 4.66
C LEU A 43 -8.10 -3.23 3.45
N PHE A 44 -7.37 -2.12 3.47
CA PHE A 44 -7.24 -1.20 2.35
C PHE A 44 -5.83 -0.60 2.30
N ILE A 45 -5.48 0.04 1.19
CA ILE A 45 -4.20 0.74 1.06
C ILE A 45 -4.35 2.24 1.31
N ALA A 46 -3.40 2.82 2.02
CA ALA A 46 -3.22 4.26 2.11
C ALA A 46 -1.98 4.66 1.33
N MET A 47 -2.13 5.64 0.45
CA MET A 47 -1.03 6.17 -0.35
C MET A 47 -0.01 6.93 0.52
N PRO A 48 1.22 7.13 0.02
CA PRO A 48 2.23 7.91 0.73
C PRO A 48 1.75 9.34 0.84
N SER A 49 1.69 9.88 2.06
CA SER A 49 1.17 11.22 2.32
C SER A 49 2.09 12.02 3.22
N ARG A 50 2.07 13.34 3.04
CA ARG A 50 2.77 14.31 3.89
C ARG A 50 1.79 15.32 4.44
N LYS A 51 2.06 15.77 5.67
CA LYS A 51 1.34 16.87 6.30
C LYS A 51 1.82 18.18 5.69
N ALA A 52 0.91 18.93 5.07
CA ALA A 52 1.15 20.25 4.54
C ALA A 52 1.20 21.30 5.68
N ALA A 53 1.62 22.53 5.34
CA ALA A 53 1.78 23.61 6.31
C ALA A 53 0.45 24.05 6.95
N ASP A 54 -0.66 23.86 6.26
CA ASP A 54 -2.03 24.07 6.75
C ASP A 54 -2.51 22.96 7.68
N GLY A 55 -1.72 21.90 7.86
CA GLY A 55 -2.01 20.77 8.73
C GLY A 55 -2.77 19.63 8.04
N GLU A 56 -3.18 19.79 6.79
CA GLU A 56 -3.85 18.74 6.02
C GLU A 56 -2.85 17.69 5.53
N TYR A 57 -3.29 16.43 5.45
CA TYR A 57 -2.51 15.39 4.79
C TYR A 57 -2.85 15.35 3.31
N ARG A 58 -1.81 15.36 2.47
CA ARG A 58 -1.95 15.20 1.02
C ARG A 58 -1.12 14.04 0.55
N ASP A 59 -1.69 13.25 -0.34
CA ASP A 59 -0.99 12.16 -1.00
C ASP A 59 0.11 12.73 -1.89
N ILE A 60 1.33 12.24 -1.70
CA ILE A 60 2.52 12.57 -2.49
C ILE A 60 2.43 11.90 -3.87
N ALA A 61 1.95 10.66 -3.87
CA ALA A 61 1.71 9.86 -5.07
C ALA A 61 0.34 9.20 -4.94
N HIS A 62 -0.51 9.38 -5.95
CA HIS A 62 -1.82 8.75 -5.97
C HIS A 62 -2.27 8.47 -7.42
N PRO A 63 -3.02 7.38 -7.64
CA PRO A 63 -3.66 7.14 -8.92
C PRO A 63 -4.73 8.20 -9.20
N ILE A 64 -4.82 8.65 -10.44
CA ILE A 64 -5.77 9.69 -10.88
C ILE A 64 -7.21 9.15 -10.91
N ASN A 65 -7.39 7.87 -11.29
CA ASN A 65 -8.70 7.26 -11.48
C ASN A 65 -8.92 6.02 -10.59
N SER A 66 -10.19 5.70 -10.35
CA SER A 66 -10.60 4.59 -9.48
C SER A 66 -10.14 3.24 -9.98
N GLN A 67 -10.17 3.00 -11.30
CA GLN A 67 -9.73 1.74 -11.88
C GLN A 67 -8.26 1.46 -11.54
N THR A 68 -7.38 2.46 -11.67
CA THR A 68 -5.96 2.32 -11.34
C THR A 68 -5.77 2.10 -9.83
N ARG A 69 -6.57 2.78 -9.00
CA ARG A 69 -6.57 2.57 -7.55
C ARG A 69 -6.94 1.13 -7.18
N GLU A 70 -7.99 0.59 -7.80
CA GLU A 70 -8.46 -0.78 -7.57
C GLU A 70 -7.39 -1.80 -7.97
N VAL A 71 -6.75 -1.63 -9.14
CA VAL A 71 -5.67 -2.50 -9.61
C VAL A 71 -4.50 -2.51 -8.61
N ILE A 72 -4.00 -1.34 -8.21
CA ILE A 72 -2.89 -1.24 -7.25
C ILE A 72 -3.28 -1.87 -5.91
N GLN A 73 -4.50 -1.61 -5.43
CA GLN A 73 -4.99 -2.15 -4.17
C GLN A 73 -5.07 -3.68 -4.20
N SER A 74 -5.67 -4.27 -5.25
CA SER A 74 -5.77 -5.73 -5.38
C SER A 74 -4.39 -6.36 -5.33
N ILE A 75 -3.48 -5.90 -6.20
CA ILE A 75 -2.12 -6.45 -6.31
C ILE A 75 -1.39 -6.43 -4.96
N ILE A 76 -1.45 -5.31 -4.24
CA ILE A 76 -0.79 -5.19 -2.93
C ILE A 76 -1.45 -6.10 -1.88
N LEU A 77 -2.78 -6.09 -1.78
CA LEU A 77 -3.50 -6.86 -0.77
C LEU A 77 -3.39 -8.36 -1.01
N ASP A 78 -3.39 -8.80 -2.26
CA ASP A 78 -3.24 -10.21 -2.63
C ASP A 78 -1.83 -10.70 -2.25
N LYS A 79 -0.79 -9.93 -2.59
CA LYS A 79 0.59 -10.24 -2.17
C LYS A 79 0.74 -10.25 -0.65
N TYR A 80 0.12 -9.30 0.05
CA TYR A 80 0.13 -9.22 1.52
C TYR A 80 -0.49 -10.46 2.17
N ARG A 81 -1.64 -10.92 1.65
CA ARG A 81 -2.32 -12.12 2.16
C ARG A 81 -1.47 -13.37 1.95
N MET A 82 -0.93 -13.56 0.74
CA MET A 82 -0.05 -14.69 0.44
C MET A 82 1.13 -14.77 1.40
N GLU A 83 1.84 -13.66 1.64
CA GLU A 83 2.96 -13.65 2.58
C GLU A 83 2.54 -13.89 4.04
N THR A 84 1.27 -13.60 4.39
CA THR A 84 0.74 -13.81 5.74
C THR A 84 0.38 -15.28 5.96
N GLU A 85 -0.27 -15.90 4.99
CA GLU A 85 -0.58 -17.33 5.02
C GLU A 85 0.70 -18.19 5.05
N THR A 86 1.72 -17.88 4.24
CA THR A 86 3.00 -18.63 4.25
C THR A 86 3.81 -18.46 5.55
N ALA A 87 3.53 -17.44 6.36
CA ALA A 87 4.21 -17.25 7.65
C ALA A 87 3.52 -17.98 8.81
N GLU A 88 2.30 -18.46 8.61
CA GLU A 88 1.51 -19.20 9.61
C GLU A 88 1.60 -20.72 9.42
N GLU A 89 2.20 -21.19 8.32
CA GLU A 89 2.63 -22.59 8.07
C GLU A 89 4.07 -22.84 8.54
#